data_AF-A0A0B0MR44-F1
#
_entry.id   AF-A0A0B0MR44-F1
#
_cell.length_a   1.000
_cell.length_b   1.000
_cell.length_c   1.000
_cell.angle_alpha   90.00
_cell.angle_beta   90.00
_cell.angle_gamma   90.00
#
_symmetry.space_group_name_H-M   'P 1'
#
loop_
_entity.id
_entity.type
_entity.pdbx_description
1 polymer ?
#
loop_
_entity_poly.entity_id
_entity_poly.type
_entity_poly.pdbx_seq_one_letter_code
_entity_poly.pdbx_strand_id
1 'polypeptide(L)'
;MELNCSSPKTIPVVSTFTGKGSDSSSTRKPISLWPGMYHSPVTNALWEARSKIFERLLDPPKDAPPQSELLTKSPSQSRTTIFYNFSSDYILREQYRDPWNEVRMGMLLEDLDALAGTISVKHCSDDDSTTRPLLLVTAAVDKIVLKKPISVDIDLKMVGSVIWVGRSSIEIQLDVIQSPKEESDVSHSVALAANFIFVARDSKTGKAAAVNRLSPETEREKFLFEEAEARSKLRKKKSG
;
A
#
# COMPACT_ATOMS: atom_id res chain seq x y z
N MET A 1 14.23 11.85 28.57
CA MET A 1 13.66 10.61 28.00
C MET A 1 13.47 10.88 26.52
N GLU A 2 14.42 10.44 25.70
CA GLU A 2 14.44 10.73 24.26
C GLU A 2 13.46 9.81 23.54
N LEU A 3 12.49 10.40 22.85
CA LEU A 3 11.50 9.68 22.04
C LEU A 3 12.14 9.28 20.71
N ASN A 4 12.32 7.98 20.53
CA ASN A 4 12.85 7.39 19.30
C ASN A 4 11.78 7.47 18.20
N CYS A 5 11.79 8.56 17.43
CA CYS A 5 10.90 8.75 16.28
C CYS A 5 11.43 7.90 15.12
N SER A 6 10.79 6.76 14.84
CA SER A 6 11.14 5.91 13.70
C SER A 6 10.82 6.64 12.39
N SER A 7 11.84 7.05 11.66
CA SER A 7 11.72 7.69 10.35
C SER A 7 10.92 6.83 9.35
N PRO A 8 10.04 7.43 8.52
CA PRO A 8 9.28 6.68 7.53
C PRO A 8 10.22 6.02 6.51
N LYS A 9 10.10 4.69 6.34
CA LYS A 9 10.86 3.92 5.34
C LYS A 9 10.35 4.25 3.93
N THR A 10 11.10 5.06 3.18
CA THR A 10 10.89 5.28 1.75
C THR A 10 11.36 4.06 0.96
N ILE A 11 10.52 3.55 0.06
CA ILE A 11 10.90 2.44 -0.82
C ILE A 11 11.48 3.03 -2.12
N PRO A 12 12.76 2.75 -2.45
CA PRO A 12 13.33 3.17 -3.72
C PRO A 12 12.75 2.32 -4.85
N VAL A 13 12.42 2.95 -5.98
CA VAL A 13 11.92 2.29 -7.19
C VAL A 13 12.94 2.52 -8.31
N VAL A 14 13.30 1.46 -9.01
CA VAL A 14 14.27 1.48 -10.12
C VAL A 14 13.69 0.82 -11.36
N SER A 15 14.17 1.22 -12.54
CA SER A 15 13.75 0.63 -13.83
C SER A 15 14.00 -0.88 -13.90
N THR A 16 13.11 -1.59 -14.60
CA THR A 16 13.06 -3.07 -14.68
C THR A 16 14.02 -3.70 -15.70
N PHE A 17 14.83 -2.92 -16.41
CA PHE A 17 15.79 -3.46 -17.39
C PHE A 17 17.14 -3.80 -16.73
N THR A 18 17.29 -5.05 -16.28
CA THR A 18 18.60 -5.63 -15.96
C THR A 18 18.97 -6.67 -17.03
N GLY A 19 20.15 -6.47 -17.64
CA GLY A 19 20.74 -7.41 -18.59
C GLY A 19 21.05 -8.76 -17.94
N LYS A 20 20.83 -9.84 -18.70
CA LYS A 20 20.99 -11.25 -18.32
C LYS A 20 22.31 -11.56 -17.61
N GLY A 21 22.21 -12.32 -16.53
CA GLY A 21 23.27 -13.19 -15.97
C GLY A 21 22.61 -14.46 -15.43
N SER A 22 23.01 -15.61 -15.96
CA SER A 22 22.52 -16.95 -15.64
C SER A 22 22.95 -17.43 -14.25
N ASP A 23 22.08 -18.11 -13.50
CA ASP A 23 22.46 -19.37 -12.83
C ASP A 23 21.27 -20.19 -12.32
N SER A 24 21.51 -21.50 -12.26
CA SER A 24 20.53 -22.59 -12.19
C SER A 24 20.17 -23.07 -10.76
N SER A 25 19.01 -23.73 -10.69
CA SER A 25 18.49 -24.63 -9.63
C SER A 25 17.60 -24.02 -8.54
N SER A 26 16.35 -23.73 -8.90
CA SER A 26 15.21 -23.75 -7.97
C SER A 26 13.97 -24.20 -8.73
N THR A 27 13.32 -25.27 -8.28
CA THR A 27 12.06 -25.80 -8.83
C THR A 27 10.85 -24.93 -8.50
N ARG A 28 11.04 -23.80 -7.80
CA ARG A 28 10.03 -22.74 -7.75
C ARG A 28 10.08 -21.96 -9.05
N LYS A 29 8.95 -21.92 -9.78
CA LYS A 29 8.81 -21.05 -10.96
C LYS A 29 9.33 -19.65 -10.57
N PRO A 30 10.28 -19.07 -11.30
CA PRO A 30 10.75 -17.71 -11.02
C PRO A 30 9.53 -16.81 -10.94
N ILE A 31 9.58 -15.85 -10.00
CA ILE A 31 8.45 -14.95 -9.71
C ILE A 31 7.91 -14.40 -11.04
N SER A 32 8.77 -14.06 -12.01
CA SER A 32 8.47 -13.70 -13.40
C SER A 32 7.43 -14.54 -14.18
N LEU A 33 7.03 -15.73 -13.72
CA LEU A 33 6.09 -16.64 -14.39
C LEU A 33 4.73 -16.77 -13.68
N TRP A 34 4.41 -15.92 -12.69
CA TRP A 34 3.11 -15.96 -12.00
C TRP A 34 2.02 -15.28 -12.85
N PRO A 35 0.80 -15.87 -12.95
CA PRO A 35 -0.30 -15.24 -13.68
C PRO A 35 -0.63 -13.85 -13.08
N GLY A 36 -0.63 -12.80 -13.92
CA GLY A 36 -0.90 -11.41 -13.51
C GLY A 36 0.31 -10.47 -13.51
N MET A 37 1.51 -10.96 -13.88
CA MET A 37 2.76 -10.19 -13.79
C MET A 37 3.12 -9.34 -15.02
N TYR A 38 2.31 -8.33 -15.30
CA TYR A 38 2.79 -7.12 -15.99
C TYR A 38 2.88 -6.00 -14.97
N HIS A 39 3.67 -6.22 -13.92
CA HIS A 39 3.74 -5.27 -12.82
C HIS A 39 4.61 -4.08 -13.18
N SER A 40 4.11 -2.89 -12.83
CA SER A 40 4.90 -1.67 -12.84
C SER A 40 6.22 -1.86 -12.04
N PRO A 41 7.26 -1.05 -12.28
CA PRO A 41 8.47 -1.04 -11.46
C PRO A 41 8.19 -0.88 -9.96
N VAL A 42 7.17 -0.10 -9.62
CA VAL A 42 6.73 0.14 -8.24
C VAL A 42 6.12 -1.12 -7.66
N THR A 43 5.21 -1.75 -8.40
CA THR A 43 4.56 -2.97 -7.96
C THR A 43 5.60 -4.06 -7.73
N ASN A 44 6.58 -4.22 -8.63
CA ASN A 44 7.72 -5.11 -8.41
C ASN A 44 8.53 -4.77 -7.14
N ALA A 45 8.87 -3.50 -6.91
CA ALA A 45 9.58 -3.07 -5.71
C ALA A 45 8.78 -3.34 -4.42
N LEU A 46 7.46 -3.16 -4.46
CA LEU A 46 6.56 -3.49 -3.36
C LEU A 46 6.47 -5.00 -3.13
N TRP A 47 6.43 -5.81 -4.19
CA TRP A 47 6.49 -7.26 -4.13
C TRP A 47 7.79 -7.73 -3.48
N GLU A 48 8.93 -7.20 -3.91
CA GLU A 48 10.24 -7.50 -3.31
C GLU A 48 10.31 -7.09 -1.84
N ALA A 49 9.81 -5.91 -1.48
CA ALA A 49 9.74 -5.44 -0.10
C ALA A 49 8.86 -6.35 0.79
N ARG A 50 7.90 -7.06 0.19
CA ARG A 50 6.99 -7.99 0.87
C ARG A 50 7.40 -9.45 0.77
N SER A 51 8.46 -9.79 0.04
CA SER A 51 8.88 -11.17 -0.25
C SER A 51 8.89 -12.07 0.99
N LYS A 52 9.48 -11.64 2.11
CA LYS A 52 9.49 -12.40 3.38
C LYS A 52 8.10 -12.65 3.98
N ILE A 53 7.15 -11.73 3.78
CA ILE A 53 5.78 -11.88 4.26
C ILE A 53 4.99 -12.76 3.30
N PHE A 54 5.24 -12.59 2.00
CA PHE A 54 4.60 -13.37 0.95
C PHE A 54 5.03 -14.84 0.97
N GLU A 55 6.31 -15.14 1.24
CA GLU A 55 6.78 -16.52 1.46
C GLU A 55 5.97 -17.25 2.54
N ARG A 56 5.62 -16.57 3.64
CA ARG A 56 4.75 -17.14 4.68
C ARG A 56 3.30 -17.30 4.25
N LEU A 57 2.80 -16.40 3.39
CA LEU A 57 1.44 -16.52 2.82
C LEU A 57 1.33 -17.69 1.85
N LEU A 58 2.40 -17.98 1.10
CA LEU A 58 2.45 -19.06 0.12
C LEU A 58 2.65 -20.43 0.75
N ASP A 59 3.40 -20.50 1.84
CA ASP A 59 3.63 -21.73 2.60
C ASP A 59 3.33 -21.48 4.09
N PRO A 60 2.05 -21.28 4.45
CA PRO A 60 1.67 -21.01 5.83
C PRO A 60 1.98 -22.25 6.68
N PRO A 61 2.55 -22.10 7.89
CA PRO A 61 2.78 -23.24 8.75
C PRO A 61 1.42 -23.91 9.05
N LYS A 62 1.29 -25.20 8.71
CA LYS A 62 0.01 -25.95 8.72
C LYS A 62 -0.72 -25.89 10.08
N ASP A 63 0.07 -25.75 11.14
CA ASP A 63 -0.36 -25.77 12.54
C ASP A 63 -0.17 -24.41 13.25
N ALA A 64 0.18 -23.34 12.52
CA ALA A 64 0.31 -22.02 13.14
C ALA A 64 -1.05 -21.57 13.74
N PRO A 65 -1.07 -21.12 15.00
CA PRO A 65 -2.28 -20.60 15.62
C PRO A 65 -2.71 -19.27 14.96
N PRO A 66 -4.00 -18.89 15.05
CA PRO A 66 -4.40 -17.54 14.71
C PRO A 66 -3.80 -16.57 15.74
N GLN A 67 -3.63 -15.31 15.35
CA GLN A 67 -3.24 -14.25 16.28
C GLN A 67 -4.23 -14.21 17.46
N SER A 68 -3.72 -14.41 18.67
CA SER A 68 -4.51 -14.43 19.91
C SER A 68 -4.78 -13.02 20.44
N GLU A 69 -3.78 -12.15 20.37
CA GLU A 69 -3.82 -10.78 20.90
C GLU A 69 -3.67 -9.74 19.80
N LEU A 70 -4.61 -8.79 19.74
CA LEU A 70 -4.58 -7.71 18.76
C LEU A 70 -3.73 -6.55 19.28
N LEU A 71 -2.76 -6.14 18.48
CA LEU A 71 -1.94 -4.97 18.77
C LEU A 71 -2.73 -3.69 18.52
N THR A 72 -2.35 -2.62 19.22
CA THR A 72 -2.80 -1.26 18.88
C THR A 72 -1.66 -0.56 18.15
N LYS A 73 -1.92 -0.13 16.92
CA LYS A 73 -0.93 0.50 16.06
C LYS A 73 -1.31 1.93 15.72
N SER A 74 -0.32 2.81 15.58
CA SER A 74 -0.54 4.16 15.06
C SER A 74 -0.45 4.18 13.53
N PRO A 75 -1.07 5.17 12.85
CA PRO A 75 -0.97 5.30 11.39
C PRO A 75 0.48 5.38 10.88
N SER A 76 1.40 5.94 11.66
CA SER A 76 2.81 6.10 11.30
C SER A 76 3.55 4.76 11.13
N GLN A 77 3.20 3.73 11.90
CA GLN A 77 3.83 2.41 11.85
C GLN A 77 3.58 1.67 10.52
N SER A 78 2.41 1.87 9.92
CA SER A 78 2.04 1.27 8.63
C SER A 78 2.21 2.23 7.45
N ARG A 79 2.40 3.53 7.71
CA ARG A 79 2.63 4.55 6.67
C ARG A 79 3.76 4.14 5.73
N THR A 80 3.51 4.27 4.44
CA THR A 80 4.46 3.89 3.40
C THR A 80 4.46 4.95 2.30
N THR A 81 5.66 5.27 1.81
CA THR A 81 5.86 6.30 0.79
C THR A 81 6.68 5.71 -0.35
N ILE A 82 6.27 6.02 -1.57
CA ILE A 82 6.94 5.67 -2.82
C ILE A 82 7.30 6.97 -3.51
N PHE A 83 8.53 7.05 -4.00
CA PHE A 83 9.03 8.22 -4.71
C PHE A 83 9.36 7.86 -6.16
N TYR A 84 8.90 8.68 -7.08
CA TYR A 84 9.00 8.50 -8.51
C TYR A 84 9.86 9.65 -9.05
N ASN A 85 11.11 9.35 -9.37
CA ASN A 85 12.09 10.32 -9.84
C ASN A 85 11.91 10.62 -11.34
N PHE A 86 10.70 10.95 -11.79
CA PHE A 86 10.43 11.13 -13.22
C PHE A 86 11.29 12.22 -13.88
N SER A 87 11.72 13.23 -13.13
CA SER A 87 12.56 14.32 -13.67
C SER A 87 13.99 13.88 -14.00
N SER A 88 14.51 12.85 -13.32
CA SER A 88 15.90 12.40 -13.45
C SER A 88 16.03 10.98 -14.04
N ASP A 89 15.04 10.11 -13.85
CA ASP A 89 14.99 8.76 -14.44
C ASP A 89 14.11 8.76 -15.70
N TYR A 90 14.78 8.92 -16.84
CA TYR A 90 14.15 8.90 -18.16
C TYR A 90 13.39 7.60 -18.43
N ILE A 91 13.94 6.45 -18.00
CA ILE A 91 13.36 5.14 -18.32
C ILE A 91 12.08 4.95 -17.52
N LEU A 92 12.13 5.26 -16.21
CA LEU A 92 10.95 5.25 -15.36
C LEU A 92 9.89 6.20 -15.92
N ARG A 93 10.26 7.42 -16.32
CA ARG A 93 9.32 8.36 -16.92
C ARG A 93 8.62 7.79 -18.16
N GLU A 94 9.36 7.22 -19.12
CA GLU A 94 8.78 6.63 -20.33
C GLU A 94 7.84 5.46 -20.02
N GLN A 95 8.13 4.65 -19.01
CA GLN A 95 7.24 3.55 -18.58
C GLN A 95 5.87 4.05 -18.09
N TYR A 96 5.81 5.25 -17.51
CA TYR A 96 4.59 5.86 -16.99
C TYR A 96 3.97 6.89 -17.95
N ARG A 97 4.63 7.22 -19.06
CA ARG A 97 4.18 8.21 -20.05
C ARG A 97 3.28 7.60 -21.10
N ASP A 98 2.14 8.23 -21.34
CA ASP A 98 1.20 7.88 -22.40
C ASP A 98 1.54 8.59 -23.73
N PRO A 99 0.84 8.28 -24.84
CA PRO A 99 1.12 8.92 -26.14
C PRO A 99 0.89 10.43 -26.20
N TRP A 100 0.18 11.02 -25.23
CA TRP A 100 -0.11 12.46 -25.14
C TRP A 100 0.81 13.19 -24.17
N ASN A 101 1.89 12.54 -23.71
CA ASN A 101 2.82 13.06 -22.71
C ASN A 101 2.17 13.26 -21.33
N GLU A 102 1.09 12.54 -21.02
CA GLU A 102 0.46 12.48 -19.70
C GLU A 102 0.83 11.19 -18.96
N VAL A 103 0.46 11.09 -17.69
CA VAL A 103 0.65 9.85 -16.93
C VAL A 103 -0.38 8.80 -17.36
N ARG A 104 0.09 7.58 -17.61
CA ARG A 104 -0.76 6.39 -17.77
C ARG A 104 -1.49 6.12 -16.46
N MET A 105 -2.70 6.65 -16.33
CA MET A 105 -3.50 6.53 -15.11
C MET A 105 -3.73 5.08 -14.68
N GLY A 106 -3.86 4.13 -15.62
CA GLY A 106 -3.96 2.70 -15.31
C GLY A 106 -2.78 2.16 -14.49
N MET A 107 -1.55 2.62 -14.79
CA MET A 107 -0.34 2.24 -14.05
C MET A 107 -0.38 2.78 -12.62
N LEU A 108 -0.75 4.05 -12.45
CA LEU A 108 -0.89 4.65 -11.11
C LEU A 108 -1.98 3.96 -10.28
N LEU A 109 -3.08 3.54 -10.91
CA LEU A 109 -4.15 2.80 -10.22
C LEU A 109 -3.68 1.41 -9.75
N GLU A 110 -2.86 0.72 -10.55
CA GLU A 110 -2.20 -0.52 -10.13
C GLU A 110 -1.29 -0.29 -8.92
N ASP A 111 -0.47 0.77 -8.97
CA ASP A 111 0.43 1.12 -7.87
C ASP A 111 -0.29 1.51 -6.59
N LEU A 112 -1.42 2.21 -6.71
CA LEU A 112 -2.27 2.56 -5.58
C LEU A 112 -2.80 1.30 -4.88
N ASP A 113 -3.32 0.32 -5.63
CA ASP A 113 -3.81 -0.95 -5.05
C ASP A 113 -2.65 -1.77 -4.45
N ALA A 114 -1.51 -1.85 -5.13
CA ALA A 114 -0.32 -2.53 -4.63
C ALA A 114 0.22 -1.91 -3.33
N LEU A 115 0.28 -0.57 -3.25
CA LEU A 115 0.70 0.15 -2.05
C LEU A 115 -0.32 -0.02 -0.92
N ALA A 116 -1.62 0.07 -1.21
CA ALA A 116 -2.67 -0.18 -0.23
C ALA A 116 -2.57 -1.60 0.34
N GLY A 117 -2.37 -2.60 -0.53
CA GLY A 117 -2.11 -3.97 -0.12
C GLY A 117 -0.89 -4.07 0.78
N THR A 118 0.19 -3.35 0.47
CA THR A 118 1.41 -3.33 1.28
C THR A 118 1.17 -2.77 2.67
N ILE A 119 0.48 -1.63 2.76
CA ILE A 119 0.11 -0.98 4.02
C ILE A 119 -0.83 -1.89 4.82
N SER A 120 -1.77 -2.57 4.15
CA SER A 120 -2.71 -3.51 4.80
C SER A 120 -1.98 -4.62 5.53
N VAL A 121 -0.97 -5.20 4.88
CA VAL A 121 -0.13 -6.24 5.45
C VAL A 121 0.70 -5.69 6.60
N LYS A 122 1.40 -4.56 6.42
CA LYS A 122 2.20 -3.94 7.50
C LYS A 122 1.35 -3.64 8.75
N HIS A 123 0.12 -3.17 8.56
CA HIS A 123 -0.79 -2.92 9.68
C HIS A 123 -1.25 -4.20 10.35
N CYS A 124 -1.65 -5.20 9.57
CA CYS A 124 -2.26 -6.43 10.08
C CYS A 124 -1.26 -7.49 10.57
N SER A 125 0.02 -7.41 10.18
CA SER A 125 1.06 -8.29 10.72
C SER A 125 1.24 -8.10 12.22
N ASP A 126 1.47 -9.17 12.94
CA ASP A 126 1.95 -9.18 14.32
C ASP A 126 3.47 -9.30 14.37
N ASP A 127 4.02 -9.14 15.57
CA ASP A 127 5.47 -9.30 15.82
C ASP A 127 5.86 -10.78 15.99
N ASP A 128 4.86 -11.66 16.21
CA ASP A 128 5.06 -13.09 16.38
C ASP A 128 5.08 -13.81 15.02
N SER A 129 6.28 -14.20 14.58
CA SER A 129 6.46 -14.93 13.32
C SER A 129 5.86 -16.34 13.29
N THR A 130 5.38 -16.87 14.43
CA THR A 130 4.81 -18.22 14.55
C THR A 130 3.32 -18.28 14.29
N THR A 131 2.62 -17.14 14.28
CA THR A 131 1.19 -17.08 13.96
C THR A 131 0.96 -17.22 12.46
N ARG A 132 -0.23 -17.67 12.10
CA ARG A 132 -0.61 -17.79 10.68
C ARG A 132 -0.83 -16.38 10.11
N PRO A 133 -0.40 -16.13 8.86
CA PRO A 133 -0.61 -14.84 8.24
C PRO A 133 -2.08 -14.66 7.80
N LEU A 134 -2.53 -13.40 7.75
CA LEU A 134 -3.84 -13.03 7.25
C LEU A 134 -3.81 -12.85 5.73
N LEU A 135 -4.86 -13.30 5.04
CA LEU A 135 -5.11 -12.98 3.64
C LEU A 135 -5.82 -11.63 3.56
N LEU A 136 -5.13 -10.63 3.04
CA LEU A 136 -5.67 -9.28 2.87
C LEU A 136 -6.13 -9.12 1.42
N VAL A 137 -7.42 -8.83 1.23
CA VAL A 137 -8.01 -8.65 -0.10
C VAL A 137 -8.66 -7.27 -0.22
N THR A 138 -8.54 -6.65 -1.38
CA THR A 138 -9.24 -5.40 -1.70
C THR A 138 -10.73 -5.70 -1.77
N ALA A 139 -11.50 -5.13 -0.84
CA ALA A 139 -12.95 -5.30 -0.78
C ALA A 139 -13.69 -4.24 -1.56
N ALA A 140 -13.19 -3.01 -1.55
CA ALA A 140 -13.76 -1.89 -2.30
C ALA A 140 -12.71 -0.79 -2.50
N VAL A 141 -12.88 -0.03 -3.57
CA VAL A 141 -12.23 1.27 -3.75
C VAL A 141 -13.34 2.31 -3.65
N ASP A 142 -13.35 3.10 -2.57
CA ASP A 142 -14.50 3.94 -2.21
C ASP A 142 -14.57 5.20 -3.09
N LYS A 143 -13.47 5.92 -3.17
CA LYS A 143 -13.40 7.19 -3.90
C LYS A 143 -11.99 7.42 -4.42
N ILE A 144 -11.87 7.80 -5.69
CA ILE A 144 -10.65 8.31 -6.32
C ILE A 144 -10.96 9.70 -6.84
N VAL A 145 -10.21 10.70 -6.40
CA VAL A 145 -10.37 12.10 -6.84
C VAL A 145 -9.07 12.59 -7.43
N LEU A 146 -9.07 12.85 -8.72
CA LEU A 146 -8.04 13.64 -9.38
C LEU A 146 -8.33 15.13 -9.14
N LYS A 147 -7.50 15.79 -8.34
CA LYS A 147 -7.64 17.22 -8.01
C LYS A 147 -6.99 18.11 -9.06
N LYS A 148 -5.88 17.66 -9.65
CA LYS A 148 -5.15 18.35 -10.72
C LYS A 148 -4.49 17.32 -11.66
N PRO A 149 -4.18 17.70 -12.91
CA PRO A 149 -3.44 16.83 -13.83
C PRO A 149 -2.10 16.41 -13.22
N ILE A 150 -1.69 15.17 -13.51
CA ILE A 150 -0.40 14.64 -13.07
C ILE A 150 0.54 14.67 -14.27
N SER A 151 1.67 15.35 -14.12
CA SER A 151 2.70 15.45 -15.15
C SER A 151 3.74 14.35 -14.99
N VAL A 152 4.20 13.78 -16.11
CA VAL A 152 5.38 12.89 -16.15
C VAL A 152 6.71 13.66 -16.08
N ASP A 153 6.71 14.98 -16.16
CA ASP A 153 7.96 15.77 -16.14
C ASP A 153 8.33 16.27 -14.74
N ILE A 154 7.47 16.01 -13.74
CA ILE A 154 7.66 16.43 -12.35
C ILE A 154 7.70 15.17 -11.48
N ASP A 155 8.64 15.12 -10.55
CA ASP A 155 8.71 14.02 -9.58
C ASP A 155 7.40 13.86 -8.82
N LEU A 156 7.06 12.61 -8.53
CA LEU A 156 5.81 12.23 -7.92
C LEU A 156 6.08 11.47 -6.64
N LYS A 157 5.27 11.72 -5.61
CA LYS A 157 5.33 11.02 -4.34
C LYS A 157 3.98 10.44 -4.03
N MET A 158 3.91 9.14 -3.82
CA MET A 158 2.69 8.48 -3.36
C MET A 158 2.87 8.10 -1.90
N VAL A 159 1.95 8.54 -1.03
CA VAL A 159 1.97 8.21 0.40
C VAL A 159 0.64 7.59 0.79
N GLY A 160 0.68 6.55 1.62
CA GLY A 160 -0.52 5.96 2.17
C GLY A 160 -0.42 5.66 3.65
N SER A 161 -1.56 5.68 4.33
CA SER A 161 -1.70 5.32 5.74
C SER A 161 -3.09 4.78 6.04
N VAL A 162 -3.17 3.89 7.03
CA VAL A 162 -4.45 3.41 7.57
C VAL A 162 -5.12 4.57 8.31
N ILE A 163 -6.36 4.89 7.93
CA ILE A 163 -7.15 5.95 8.55
C ILE A 163 -8.29 5.41 9.41
N TRP A 164 -8.70 4.16 9.22
CA TRP A 164 -9.75 3.55 10.05
C TRP A 164 -9.67 2.03 10.06
N VAL A 165 -10.13 1.42 11.15
CA VAL A 165 -10.15 -0.03 11.34
C VAL A 165 -11.48 -0.47 11.96
N GLY A 166 -12.09 -1.49 11.35
CA GLY A 166 -13.27 -2.19 11.84
C GLY A 166 -12.93 -3.49 12.58
N ARG A 167 -13.79 -4.50 12.49
CA ARG A 167 -13.49 -5.83 13.05
C ARG A 167 -12.46 -6.58 12.20
N SER A 168 -12.74 -6.67 10.89
CA SER A 168 -11.95 -7.43 9.91
C SER A 168 -11.70 -6.61 8.65
N SER A 169 -11.89 -5.29 8.73
CA SER A 169 -11.81 -4.37 7.61
C SER A 169 -10.92 -3.20 7.99
N ILE A 170 -10.15 -2.70 7.04
CA ILE A 170 -9.31 -1.51 7.22
C ILE A 170 -9.54 -0.56 6.06
N GLU A 171 -9.50 0.74 6.33
CA GLU A 171 -9.58 1.79 5.31
C GLU A 171 -8.24 2.52 5.26
N ILE A 172 -7.69 2.63 4.05
CA ILE A 172 -6.38 3.22 3.75
C ILE A 172 -6.62 4.41 2.85
N GLN A 173 -6.12 5.57 3.25
CA GLN A 173 -6.04 6.75 2.39
C GLN A 173 -4.68 6.79 1.71
N LEU A 174 -4.69 7.10 0.42
CA LEU A 174 -3.53 7.31 -0.42
C LEU A 174 -3.61 8.71 -1.03
N ASP A 175 -2.51 9.45 -0.93
CA ASP A 175 -2.34 10.72 -1.60
C ASP A 175 -1.17 10.62 -2.59
N VAL A 176 -1.44 11.01 -3.83
CA VAL A 176 -0.42 11.27 -4.84
C VAL A 176 -0.13 12.76 -4.79
N ILE A 177 1.11 13.07 -4.49
CA ILE A 177 1.62 14.41 -4.26
C ILE A 177 2.58 14.76 -5.40
N GLN A 178 2.32 15.90 -6.02
CA GLN A 178 3.19 16.50 -7.01
C GLN A 178 3.24 18.00 -6.76
N SER A 179 4.38 18.51 -6.33
CA SER A 179 4.63 19.94 -6.20
C SER A 179 5.41 20.40 -7.42
N PRO A 180 4.87 21.30 -8.26
CA PRO A 180 5.72 22.14 -9.08
C PRO A 180 6.64 22.90 -8.12
N LYS A 181 7.93 23.01 -8.45
CA LYS A 181 8.94 23.66 -7.60
C LYS A 181 8.38 24.97 -7.01
N GLU A 182 8.59 25.17 -5.70
CA GLU A 182 8.30 26.38 -4.90
C GLU A 182 6.91 26.60 -4.27
N GLU A 183 6.08 25.57 -4.08
CA GLU A 183 4.90 25.72 -3.19
C GLU A 183 5.14 25.09 -1.81
N SER A 184 5.08 25.92 -0.76
CA SER A 184 5.31 25.55 0.64
C SER A 184 4.13 24.84 1.31
N ASP A 185 2.98 24.75 0.63
CA ASP A 185 1.76 24.18 1.19
C ASP A 185 1.45 22.77 0.64
N VAL A 186 1.64 21.78 1.51
CA VAL A 186 1.48 20.34 1.19
C VAL A 186 0.04 20.02 0.73
N SER A 187 -0.97 20.78 1.18
CA SER A 187 -2.36 20.54 0.81
C SER A 187 -2.63 20.81 -0.69
N HIS A 188 -1.99 21.86 -1.24
CA HIS A 188 -2.09 22.23 -2.66
C HIS A 188 -1.26 21.31 -3.57
N SER A 189 -0.32 20.58 -2.98
CA SER A 189 0.52 19.62 -3.71
C SER A 189 -0.17 18.28 -4.01
N VAL A 190 -1.30 17.94 -3.36
CA VAL A 190 -2.02 16.68 -3.61
C VAL A 190 -2.70 16.70 -4.98
N ALA A 191 -2.22 15.87 -5.90
CA ALA A 191 -2.75 15.72 -7.25
C ALA A 191 -3.90 14.72 -7.34
N LEU A 192 -3.81 13.62 -6.59
CA LEU A 192 -4.86 12.61 -6.51
C LEU A 192 -4.99 12.10 -5.09
N ALA A 193 -6.23 11.87 -4.63
CA ALA A 193 -6.52 11.25 -3.35
C ALA A 193 -7.43 10.03 -3.56
N ALA A 194 -7.12 8.92 -2.90
CA ALA A 194 -7.90 7.68 -3.03
C ALA A 194 -8.09 6.97 -1.68
N ASN A 195 -9.24 6.32 -1.50
CA ASN A 195 -9.54 5.50 -0.33
C ASN A 195 -9.77 4.05 -0.75
N PHE A 196 -9.00 3.14 -0.16
CA PHE A 196 -9.10 1.70 -0.39
C PHE A 196 -9.56 1.00 0.88
N ILE A 197 -10.43 0.00 0.72
CA ILE A 197 -10.94 -0.81 1.82
C ILE A 197 -10.46 -2.23 1.62
N PHE A 198 -9.69 -2.72 2.59
CA PHE A 198 -9.24 -4.10 2.62
C PHE A 198 -10.02 -4.88 3.67
N VAL A 199 -10.19 -6.18 3.45
CA VAL A 199 -10.70 -7.11 4.46
C VAL A 199 -9.70 -8.23 4.73
N ALA A 200 -9.54 -8.55 6.00
CA ALA A 200 -8.70 -9.64 6.44
C ALA A 200 -9.50 -10.94 6.52
N ARG A 201 -8.92 -11.99 5.95
CA ARG A 201 -9.41 -13.36 6.01
C ARG A 201 -8.36 -14.25 6.66
N ASP A 202 -8.79 -15.18 7.48
CA ASP A 202 -7.91 -16.22 8.01
C ASP A 202 -7.48 -17.14 6.87
N SER A 203 -6.17 -17.35 6.73
CA SER A 203 -5.57 -18.08 5.60
C SER A 203 -5.98 -19.55 5.53
N LYS A 204 -6.37 -20.16 6.66
CA LYS A 204 -6.78 -21.57 6.73
C LYS A 204 -8.28 -21.77 6.50
N THR A 205 -9.10 -20.88 7.04
CA THR A 205 -10.57 -21.02 7.06
C THR A 205 -11.29 -20.14 6.04
N GLY A 206 -10.62 -19.13 5.48
CA GLY A 206 -11.23 -18.13 4.58
C GLY A 206 -12.26 -17.21 5.25
N LYS A 207 -12.49 -17.35 6.55
CA LYS A 207 -13.44 -16.54 7.32
C LYS A 207 -12.84 -15.18 7.66
N ALA A 208 -13.70 -14.21 7.94
CA ALA A 208 -13.26 -12.88 8.37
C ALA A 208 -12.41 -12.98 9.65
N ALA A 209 -11.21 -12.40 9.62
CA ALA A 209 -10.26 -12.41 10.72
C ALA A 209 -10.19 -11.04 11.39
N ALA A 210 -9.93 -11.00 12.69
CA ALA A 210 -9.75 -9.75 13.41
C ALA A 210 -8.43 -9.07 13.00
N VAL A 211 -8.40 -7.74 13.03
CA VAL A 211 -7.22 -6.93 12.67
C VAL A 211 -6.79 -6.04 13.83
N ASN A 212 -5.51 -5.69 13.85
CA ASN A 212 -4.90 -4.79 14.83
C ASN A 212 -5.65 -3.45 14.91
N ARG A 213 -5.84 -2.95 16.14
CA ARG A 213 -6.52 -1.67 16.41
C ARG A 213 -5.69 -0.49 15.89
N LEU A 214 -6.36 0.61 15.60
CA LEU A 214 -5.73 1.86 15.18
C LEU A 214 -5.86 2.91 16.28
N SER A 215 -4.76 3.58 16.61
CA SER A 215 -4.72 4.73 17.51
C SER A 215 -4.18 5.95 16.76
N PRO A 216 -5.05 6.83 16.23
CA PRO A 216 -4.66 8.10 15.63
C PRO A 216 -3.95 9.01 16.65
N GLU A 217 -2.81 9.60 16.28
CA GLU A 217 -1.98 10.38 17.21
C GLU A 217 -2.19 11.88 16.99
N THR A 218 -2.14 12.32 15.73
CA THR A 218 -2.27 13.74 15.34
C THR A 218 -3.73 14.17 15.17
N GLU A 219 -3.99 15.48 15.26
CA GLU A 219 -5.33 16.05 15.00
C GLU A 219 -5.85 15.68 13.61
N ARG A 220 -4.98 15.73 12.59
CA ARG A 220 -5.34 15.35 11.22
C ARG A 220 -5.74 13.88 11.13
N GLU A 221 -5.00 12.99 11.79
CA GLU A 221 -5.33 11.55 11.79
C GLU A 221 -6.62 11.27 12.56
N LYS A 222 -6.87 11.95 13.67
CA LYS A 222 -8.15 11.85 14.42
C LYS A 222 -9.33 12.30 13.56
N PHE A 223 -9.20 13.44 12.88
CA PHE A 223 -10.22 13.93 11.96
C PHE A 223 -10.51 12.91 10.83
N LEU A 224 -9.45 12.39 10.19
CA LEU A 224 -9.60 11.37 9.13
C LEU A 224 -10.26 10.09 9.64
N PHE A 225 -9.96 9.68 10.88
CA PHE A 225 -10.56 8.53 11.53
C PHE A 225 -12.06 8.71 11.75
N GLU A 226 -12.47 9.87 12.27
CA GLU A 226 -13.88 10.20 12.50
C GLU A 226 -14.67 10.24 11.18
N GLU A 227 -14.12 10.87 10.13
CA GLU A 227 -14.75 10.90 8.80
C GLU A 227 -14.91 9.49 8.21
N ALA A 228 -13.87 8.66 8.31
CA ALA A 228 -13.91 7.28 7.84
C ALA A 228 -14.87 6.41 8.65
N GLU A 229 -14.96 6.64 9.97
CA GLU A 229 -15.94 5.95 10.81
C GLU A 229 -17.37 6.30 10.38
N ALA A 230 -17.66 7.58 10.11
CA ALA A 230 -18.95 8.01 9.60
C ALA A 230 -19.29 7.36 8.25
N ARG A 231 -18.33 7.32 7.31
CA ARG A 231 -18.48 6.62 6.01
C ARG A 231 -18.78 5.13 6.21
N SER A 232 -18.04 4.47 7.09
CA SER A 232 -18.22 3.05 7.41
C SER A 232 -19.60 2.75 8.00
N LYS A 233 -20.09 3.59 8.93
CA LYS A 233 -21.45 3.49 9.49
C LYS A 233 -22.51 3.64 8.40
N LEU A 234 -22.36 4.61 7.48
CA LEU A 234 -23.29 4.81 6.37
C LEU A 234 -23.34 3.60 5.43
N ARG A 235 -22.17 3.04 5.10
CA ARG A 235 -22.06 1.87 4.21
C ARG A 235 -22.72 0.62 4.80
N LYS A 236 -22.59 0.41 6.12
CA LYS A 236 -23.29 -0.68 6.83
C LYS A 236 -24.81 -0.52 6.77
N LYS A 237 -25.33 0.71 6.90
CA LYS A 237 -26.77 0.99 6.78
C LYS A 237 -27.34 0.75 5.38
N LYS A 238 -26.52 0.90 4.33
CA LYS A 238 -26.93 0.66 2.94
C LYS A 238 -26.86 -0.82 2.52
N SER A 239 -26.08 -1.64 3.25
CA SER A 239 -25.83 -3.05 2.90
C SER A 239 -26.61 -4.05 3.76
N GLY A 240 -27.40 -3.57 4.71
CA GLY A 240 -28.34 -4.36 5.52
C GLY A 240 -29.76 -4.00 5.16
#